data_AF-A0A431PS24-F1
#
_entry.id   AF-A0A431PS24-F1
#
_cell.length_a   1.000
_cell.length_b   1.000
_cell.length_c   1.000
_cell.angle_alpha   90.00
_cell.angle_beta   90.00
_cell.angle_gamma   90.00
#
_symmetry.space_group_name_H-M   'P 1'
#
loop_
_entity.id
_entity.type
_entity.pdbx_description
1 polymer ?
#
loop_
_entity_poly.entity_id
_entity_poly.type
_entity_poly.pdbx_seq_one_letter_code
_entity_poly.pdbx_strand_id
1 'polypeptide(L)'
;MPRTTENTGEGRGSGHKGPAKGFAFGVASVTQALHGTSFPISKEDLIRQHGKEEVHWTKESSERLGDILRDVDKDEFLSVADVASAVSESHREGEDEEE
;
A
#
# COMPACT_ATOMS: atom_id res chain seq x y z
N MET A 1 34.84 20.33 -37.38
CA MET A 1 34.67 20.41 -35.91
C MET A 1 33.82 19.23 -35.47
N PRO A 2 34.15 18.57 -34.33
CA PRO A 2 33.81 17.17 -34.05
C PRO A 2 32.37 16.93 -33.55
N ARG A 3 31.93 15.68 -33.74
CA ARG A 3 30.72 15.03 -33.20
C ARG A 3 30.87 14.75 -31.70
N THR A 4 29.80 14.95 -30.93
CA THR A 4 29.54 14.30 -29.63
C THR A 4 28.01 14.12 -29.52
N THR A 5 27.48 12.93 -29.85
CA THR A 5 27.09 11.86 -28.90
C THR A 5 25.98 12.26 -27.94
N GLU A 6 24.76 11.80 -28.26
CA GLU A 6 23.97 10.87 -27.43
C GLU A 6 23.93 11.17 -25.92
N ASN A 7 22.74 11.56 -25.45
CA ASN A 7 22.29 11.14 -24.13
C ASN A 7 20.87 10.59 -24.24
N THR A 8 20.81 9.38 -24.79
CA THR A 8 19.77 8.41 -24.53
C THR A 8 19.79 8.12 -23.03
N GLY A 9 18.81 8.66 -22.30
CA GLY A 9 18.46 8.21 -20.96
C GLY A 9 17.78 6.84 -21.02
N GLU A 10 18.47 5.82 -21.53
CA GLU A 10 18.11 4.42 -21.35
C GLU A 10 18.37 4.06 -19.88
N GLY A 11 17.40 4.33 -19.02
CA GLY A 11 17.26 3.65 -17.74
C GLY A 11 16.68 2.26 -17.99
N ARG A 12 17.55 1.29 -18.25
CA ARG A 12 17.21 -0.13 -18.19
C ARG A 12 16.90 -0.49 -16.74
N GLY A 13 15.66 -0.90 -16.46
CA GLY A 13 15.28 -1.39 -15.13
C GLY A 13 13.80 -1.75 -15.09
N SER A 14 13.50 -2.98 -15.52
CA SER A 14 12.30 -3.78 -15.25
C SER A 14 10.93 -3.09 -15.31
N GLY A 15 10.07 -3.54 -16.21
CA GLY A 15 8.65 -3.17 -16.34
C GLY A 15 7.76 -3.55 -15.15
N HIS A 16 8.16 -3.19 -13.94
CA HIS A 16 7.24 -3.10 -12.82
C HIS A 16 6.71 -1.68 -12.86
N LYS A 17 5.49 -1.52 -13.39
CA LYS A 17 4.62 -0.39 -13.04
C LYS A 17 4.70 -0.32 -11.51
N GLY A 18 5.48 0.63 -11.00
CA GLY A 18 5.56 0.84 -9.56
C GLY A 18 4.12 0.98 -9.06
N PRO A 19 3.80 0.48 -7.85
CA PRO A 19 2.45 0.64 -7.33
C PRO A 19 1.98 2.08 -7.54
N ALA A 20 0.71 2.26 -7.94
CA ALA A 20 0.16 3.55 -8.31
C ALA A 20 0.63 4.65 -7.34
N LYS A 21 0.93 5.86 -7.82
CA LYS A 21 1.64 6.91 -7.04
C LYS A 21 1.03 7.23 -5.66
N GLY A 22 -0.23 6.88 -5.40
CA GLY A 22 -0.87 6.97 -4.08
C GLY A 22 -0.69 5.74 -3.19
N PHE A 23 -0.53 4.56 -3.77
CA PHE A 23 -0.54 3.27 -3.09
C PHE A 23 0.62 3.09 -2.08
N ALA A 24 1.84 3.46 -2.46
CA ALA A 24 2.99 3.40 -1.56
C ALA A 24 2.85 4.36 -0.36
N PHE A 25 2.09 5.45 -0.52
CA PHE A 25 1.78 6.40 0.54
C PHE A 25 0.74 5.84 1.50
N GLY A 26 -0.30 5.19 0.98
CA GLY A 26 -1.30 4.46 1.76
C GLY A 26 -0.68 3.40 2.65
N VAL A 27 0.14 2.52 2.08
CA VAL A 27 0.82 1.45 2.84
C VAL A 27 1.76 2.01 3.92
N ALA A 28 2.49 3.08 3.64
CA ALA A 28 3.34 3.73 4.63
C ALA A 28 2.52 4.31 5.79
N SER A 29 1.38 4.94 5.48
CA SER A 29 0.45 5.48 6.48
C SER A 29 -0.15 4.39 7.36
N VAL A 30 -0.58 3.26 6.77
CA VAL A 30 -1.06 2.08 7.51
C VAL A 30 0.04 1.54 8.43
N THR A 31 1.26 1.41 7.91
CA THR A 31 2.41 0.93 8.68
C THR A 31 2.70 1.82 9.89
N GLN A 32 2.56 3.14 9.71
CA GLN A 32 2.77 4.12 10.76
C GLN A 32 1.64 4.11 11.80
N ALA A 33 0.38 3.95 11.38
CA ALA A 33 -0.76 3.83 12.29
C ALA A 33 -0.67 2.58 13.18
N LEU A 34 -0.15 1.48 12.62
CA LEU A 34 0.04 0.21 13.33
C LEU A 34 1.37 0.09 14.08
N HIS A 35 2.14 1.18 14.13
CA HIS A 35 3.44 1.21 14.80
C HIS A 35 3.25 1.15 16.32
N GLY A 36 3.41 -0.05 16.89
CA GLY A 36 3.23 -0.32 18.32
C GLY A 36 2.13 -1.34 18.63
N THR A 37 1.40 -1.80 17.61
CA THR A 37 0.47 -2.92 17.75
C THR A 37 1.24 -4.21 18.06
N SER A 38 0.74 -5.00 19.00
CA SER A 38 1.30 -6.32 19.31
C SER A 38 0.76 -7.35 18.33
N PHE A 39 1.65 -8.11 17.70
CA PHE A 39 1.31 -9.18 16.77
C PHE A 39 1.65 -10.56 17.37
N PRO A 40 0.94 -11.64 16.98
CA PRO A 40 -0.16 -11.69 15.99
C PRO A 40 -1.45 -11.04 16.50
N ILE A 41 -2.24 -10.48 15.59
CA ILE A 41 -3.53 -9.84 15.90
C ILE A 41 -4.58 -10.20 14.84
N SER A 42 -5.80 -10.49 15.28
CA SER A 42 -6.92 -10.77 14.38
C SER A 42 -7.43 -9.50 13.70
N LYS A 43 -7.96 -9.60 12.48
CA LYS A 43 -8.59 -8.50 11.74
C LYS A 43 -9.65 -7.78 12.56
N GLU A 44 -10.51 -8.53 13.24
CA GLU A 44 -11.56 -7.95 14.09
C GLU A 44 -10.99 -7.14 15.25
N ASP A 45 -9.95 -7.65 15.93
CA ASP A 45 -9.28 -6.92 17.01
C ASP A 45 -8.51 -5.71 16.49
N LEU A 46 -7.86 -5.83 15.33
CA LEU A 46 -7.18 -4.74 14.65
C LEU A 46 -8.17 -3.61 14.28
N ILE A 47 -9.33 -3.96 13.72
CA ILE A 47 -10.41 -3.01 13.41
C ILE A 47 -10.99 -2.40 14.70
N ARG A 48 -11.13 -3.17 15.77
CA ARG A 48 -11.65 -2.66 17.04
C ARG A 48 -10.71 -1.66 17.71
N GLN A 49 -9.40 -1.93 17.67
CA GLN A 49 -8.38 -1.10 18.31
C GLN A 49 -7.99 0.09 17.43
N HIS A 50 -7.72 -0.15 16.14
CA HIS A 50 -7.13 0.80 15.20
C HIS A 50 -8.06 1.17 14.05
N GLY A 51 -9.23 0.54 13.89
CA GLY A 51 -10.11 0.77 12.74
C GLY A 51 -10.80 2.14 12.71
N LYS A 52 -10.77 2.90 13.81
CA LYS A 52 -11.22 4.30 13.85
C LYS A 52 -10.14 5.28 13.39
N GLU A 53 -8.90 4.83 13.21
CA GLU A 53 -7.83 5.69 12.71
C GLU A 53 -8.04 6.00 11.23
N GLU A 54 -7.89 7.26 10.89
CA GLU A 54 -7.91 7.73 9.52
C GLU A 54 -6.48 7.68 8.98
N VAL A 55 -6.28 6.87 7.95
CA VAL A 55 -4.99 6.74 7.28
C VAL A 55 -5.05 7.45 5.94
N HIS A 56 -3.99 8.16 5.59
CA HIS A 56 -3.91 8.80 4.30
C HIS A 56 -3.61 7.75 3.24
N TRP A 57 -4.66 7.29 2.55
CA TRP A 57 -4.56 6.27 1.54
C TRP A 57 -3.92 6.81 0.26
N THR A 58 -4.33 8.00 -0.17
CA THR A 58 -3.71 8.73 -1.28
C THR A 58 -3.34 10.15 -0.85
N LYS A 59 -2.66 10.90 -1.72
CA LYS A 59 -2.29 12.30 -1.43
C LYS A 59 -3.51 13.19 -1.17
N GLU A 60 -4.66 12.83 -1.71
CA GLU A 60 -5.89 13.63 -1.69
C GLU A 60 -7.05 12.93 -0.96
N SER A 61 -6.88 11.66 -0.58
CA SER A 61 -7.91 10.87 0.10
C SER A 61 -7.40 10.24 1.38
N SER A 62 -8.18 10.40 2.45
CA SER A 62 -8.01 9.71 3.71
C SER A 62 -9.15 8.71 3.87
N GLU A 63 -8.82 7.49 4.26
CA GLU A 63 -9.80 6.43 4.48
C GLU A 63 -9.62 5.85 5.88
N ARG A 64 -10.69 5.26 6.41
CA ARG A 64 -10.61 4.60 7.70
C ARG A 64 -9.87 3.30 7.54
N LEU A 65 -8.89 3.07 8.41
CA LEU A 65 -8.15 1.82 8.43
C LEU A 65 -9.10 0.63 8.57
N GLY A 66 -10.17 0.78 9.35
CA GLY A 66 -11.17 -0.27 9.51
C GLY A 66 -11.90 -0.64 8.21
N ASP A 67 -12.21 0.34 7.35
CA ASP A 67 -12.86 0.08 6.07
C ASP A 67 -11.90 -0.60 5.08
N ILE A 68 -10.64 -0.15 5.02
CA ILE A 68 -9.59 -0.81 4.21
C ILE A 68 -9.40 -2.26 4.65
N LEU A 69 -9.30 -2.51 5.95
CA LEU A 69 -9.12 -3.86 6.50
C LEU A 69 -10.33 -4.77 6.32
N ARG A 70 -11.54 -4.23 6.16
CA ARG A 70 -12.75 -5.03 5.91
C ARG A 70 -12.79 -5.61 4.51
N ASP A 71 -12.14 -4.96 3.55
CA ASP A 71 -12.03 -5.42 2.17
C ASP A 71 -11.02 -6.58 2.04
N VAL A 72 -10.05 -6.66 2.96
CA VAL A 72 -9.00 -7.69 2.93
C VAL A 72 -9.54 -9.07 3.30
N ASP A 73 -9.33 -10.04 2.41
CA ASP A 73 -9.63 -11.48 2.61
C ASP A 73 -8.58 -12.18 3.50
N LYS A 74 -8.32 -11.60 4.67
CA LYS A 74 -7.42 -12.15 5.69
C LYS A 74 -7.98 -11.91 7.08
N ASP A 75 -7.97 -12.93 7.92
CA ASP A 75 -8.58 -12.86 9.26
C ASP A 75 -7.57 -12.65 10.39
N GLU A 76 -6.30 -12.96 10.16
CA GLU A 76 -5.23 -12.76 11.14
C GLU A 76 -3.99 -12.19 10.47
N PHE A 77 -3.36 -11.24 11.15
CA PHE A 77 -2.14 -10.60 10.71
C PHE A 77 -0.99 -10.95 11.66
N LEU A 78 0.13 -11.36 11.07
CA LEU A 78 1.31 -11.78 11.84
C LEU A 78 2.27 -10.63 12.12
N SER A 79 2.17 -9.52 11.38
CA SER A 79 3.06 -8.36 11.48
C SER A 79 2.47 -7.16 10.74
N VAL A 80 2.98 -5.96 10.98
CA VAL A 80 2.61 -4.75 10.23
C VAL A 80 2.84 -4.92 8.72
N ALA A 81 3.97 -5.54 8.34
CA ALA A 81 4.28 -5.83 6.94
C ALA A 81 3.26 -6.78 6.29
N ASP A 82 2.69 -7.69 7.08
CA ASP A 82 1.68 -8.65 6.63
C ASP A 82 0.34 -7.93 6.35
N VAL A 83 -0.03 -6.97 7.22
CA VAL A 83 -1.17 -6.07 6.99
C VAL A 83 -0.95 -5.25 5.71
N ALA A 84 0.20 -4.58 5.60
CA ALA A 84 0.58 -3.78 4.45
C ALA A 84 0.49 -4.56 3.13
N SER A 85 0.97 -5.80 3.13
CA SER A 85 0.92 -6.67 1.95
C SER A 85 -0.50 -7.09 1.61
N ALA A 86 -1.31 -7.47 2.60
CA ALA A 86 -2.69 -7.90 2.37
C ALA A 86 -3.58 -6.76 1.87
N VAL A 87 -3.41 -5.57 2.47
CA VAL A 87 -4.03 -4.31 2.03
C VAL A 87 -3.56 -3.93 0.62
N SER A 88 -2.31 -4.27 0.26
CA SER A 88 -1.81 -4.09 -1.10
C SER A 88 -2.41 -5.01 -2.14
N GLU A 89 -2.67 -6.24 -1.75
CA GLU A 89 -3.24 -7.24 -2.65
C GLU A 89 -4.69 -6.88 -2.94
N SER A 90 -5.48 -6.58 -1.90
CA SER A 90 -6.90 -6.19 -2.02
C SER A 90 -7.14 -5.01 -2.96
N HIS A 91 -6.25 -4.01 -2.95
CA HIS A 91 -6.43 -2.81 -3.76
C HIS A 91 -5.84 -2.91 -5.17
N ARG A 92 -4.96 -3.89 -5.43
CA ARG A 92 -4.38 -4.10 -6.77
C ARG A 92 -5.41 -4.64 -7.75
N GLU A 93 -6.39 -5.39 -7.27
CA GLU A 93 -7.45 -5.99 -8.07
C GLU A 93 -8.48 -4.99 -8.63
N GLY A 94 -8.33 -3.69 -8.36
CA GLY A 94 -9.14 -2.61 -8.96
C GLY A 94 -8.53 -1.90 -10.17
N GLU A 95 -7.26 -2.15 -10.53
CA GLU A 95 -6.54 -1.39 -11.57
C GLU A 95 -5.98 -2.24 -12.73
N ASP A 96 -6.50 -3.47 -12.91
CA ASP A 96 -6.19 -4.35 -14.05
C ASP A 96 -7.37 -4.46 -15.04
N GLU A 97 -8.00 -3.33 -15.40
CA GLU A 97 -8.81 -3.20 -16.63
C GLU A 97 -8.53 -1.84 -17.29
N GLU A 98 -7.46 -1.74 -18.07
CA GLU A 98 -7.48 -0.84 -19.24
C GLU A 98 -6.91 -1.62 -20.45
N GLU A 99 -7.83 -1.97 -21.36
CA GLU A 99 -7.61 -2.53 -22.70
C GLU A 99 -6.79 -1.62 -23.63
#